data_AF-A0A261AUQ1-F1
#
_entry.id   AF-A0A261AUQ1-F1
#
_cell.length_a   1.000
_cell.length_b   1.000
_cell.length_c   1.000
_cell.angle_alpha   90.00
_cell.angle_beta   90.00
_cell.angle_gamma   90.00
#
_symmetry.space_group_name_H-M   'P 1'
#
loop_
_entity.id
_entity.type
_entity.pdbx_description
1 polymer ?
#
loop_
_entity_poly.entity_id
_entity_poly.type
_entity_poly.pdbx_seq_one_letter_code
_entity_poly.pdbx_strand_id
1 'polypeptide(L)'
;MSIAANNGFSVIKKCTQRFLASYNMRPPIEPEPGLCCQEGCESCVWLVYAQELLDYYRQKYPTDTLNKVKEEIGDKIESPSVREYVMMELAMTEKRYRNMAAIGVKKKKPGEGK
;
A
#
# COMPACT_ATOMS: atom_id res chain seq x y z
N MET A 1 -3.06 6.72 44.31
CA MET A 1 -1.71 6.99 43.79
C MET A 1 -1.68 6.49 42.36
N SER A 2 -1.88 7.37 41.39
CA SER A 2 -2.01 7.00 39.98
C SER A 2 -0.68 7.23 39.27
N ILE A 3 -0.04 6.14 38.83
CA ILE A 3 1.19 6.19 38.05
C ILE A 3 0.79 6.53 36.61
N ALA A 4 1.10 7.76 36.19
CA ALA A 4 0.89 8.22 34.82
C ALA A 4 1.97 7.61 33.90
N ALA A 5 1.62 6.54 33.19
CA ALA A 5 2.47 5.89 32.19
C ALA A 5 2.15 6.39 30.78
N ASN A 6 2.41 7.66 30.47
CA ASN A 6 2.26 8.14 29.09
C ASN A 6 3.35 9.15 28.79
N ASN A 7 4.45 8.71 28.17
CA ASN A 7 5.36 9.56 27.38
C ASN A 7 6.33 8.75 26.48
N GLY A 8 6.57 7.44 26.74
CA GLY A 8 7.50 6.63 25.93
C GLY A 8 6.95 6.13 24.59
N PHE A 9 5.67 5.74 24.52
CA PHE A 9 5.09 5.07 23.34
C PHE A 9 4.87 6.00 22.14
N SER A 10 4.72 7.31 22.39
CA SER A 10 4.44 8.32 21.35
C SER A 10 5.69 8.73 20.57
N VAL A 11 6.86 8.72 21.24
CA VAL A 11 8.15 9.04 20.60
C VAL A 11 8.60 7.91 19.67
N ILE A 12 8.42 6.64 20.09
CA ILE A 12 8.72 5.47 19.25
C ILE A 12 7.89 5.52 17.97
N LYS A 13 6.58 5.82 18.06
CA LYS A 13 5.71 5.98 16.88
C LYS A 13 6.14 7.10 15.94
N LYS A 14 6.59 8.26 16.45
CA LYS A 14 7.09 9.35 15.59
C LYS A 14 8.42 9.03 14.92
N CYS A 15 9.33 8.36 15.63
CA CYS A 15 10.61 7.93 15.06
C CYS A 15 10.43 6.82 14.01
N THR A 16 9.56 5.83 14.24
CA THR A 16 9.26 4.81 13.24
C THR A 16 8.48 5.35 12.06
N GLN A 17 7.54 6.29 12.29
CA GLN A 17 6.80 6.95 11.21
C GLN A 17 7.71 7.80 10.31
N ARG A 18 8.74 8.46 10.89
CA ARG A 18 9.75 9.21 10.12
C ARG A 18 10.71 8.29 9.36
N PHE A 19 11.02 7.11 9.89
CA PHE A 19 11.83 6.10 9.21
C PHE A 19 11.07 5.42 8.06
N LEU A 20 9.79 5.06 8.26
CA LEU A 20 8.93 4.50 7.21
C LEU A 20 8.60 5.51 6.09
N ALA A 21 8.45 6.79 6.44
CA ALA A 21 8.33 7.86 5.44
C ALA A 21 9.58 7.99 4.56
N SER A 22 10.77 7.66 5.07
CA SER A 22 12.01 7.69 4.29
C SER A 22 12.21 6.47 3.39
N TYR A 23 11.71 5.29 3.79
CA TYR A 23 11.78 4.06 2.99
C TYR A 23 10.92 4.18 1.72
N ASN A 24 9.72 4.75 1.83
CA ASN A 24 8.81 4.97 0.70
C ASN A 24 9.16 6.19 -0.17
N MET A 25 10.34 6.80 -0.02
CA MET A 25 10.79 7.89 -0.90
C MET A 25 11.47 7.40 -2.17
N ARG A 26 11.99 6.15 -2.17
CA ARG A 26 12.62 5.55 -3.34
C ARG A 26 11.60 4.69 -4.11
N PRO A 27 11.64 4.70 -5.45
CA PRO A 27 10.83 3.78 -6.23
C PRO A 27 11.23 2.34 -5.85
N PRO A 28 10.24 1.45 -5.69
CA PRO A 28 10.48 0.02 -5.51
C PRO A 28 11.35 -0.54 -6.63
N ILE A 29 12.12 -1.59 -6.33
CA ILE A 29 13.01 -2.22 -7.29
C ILE A 29 12.23 -3.31 -8.03
N GLU A 30 12.30 -3.28 -9.36
CA GLU A 30 11.66 -4.28 -10.21
C GLU A 30 12.19 -5.69 -9.91
N PRO A 31 11.34 -6.72 -9.89
CA PRO A 31 11.78 -8.09 -9.67
C PRO A 31 12.65 -8.55 -10.83
N GLU A 32 13.71 -9.31 -10.55
CA GLU A 32 14.58 -9.83 -11.61
C GLU A 32 13.82 -10.78 -12.56
N PRO A 33 14.12 -10.70 -13.88
CA PRO A 33 13.53 -11.60 -14.85
C PRO A 33 13.92 -13.05 -14.51
N GLY A 34 12.93 -13.93 -14.40
CA GLY A 34 13.11 -15.33 -14.01
C GLY A 34 12.76 -15.68 -12.56
N LEU A 35 12.50 -14.69 -11.70
CA LEU A 35 11.97 -14.93 -10.34
C LEU A 35 10.46 -15.17 -10.32
N CYS A 36 9.76 -14.90 -11.42
CA CYS A 36 8.34 -15.18 -11.56
C CYS A 36 8.12 -16.60 -12.05
N CYS A 37 7.37 -17.40 -11.29
CA CYS A 37 7.01 -18.76 -11.70
C CYS A 37 5.96 -18.83 -12.82
N GLN A 38 5.43 -17.68 -13.28
CA GLN A 38 4.44 -17.52 -14.36
C GLN A 38 3.07 -18.19 -14.15
N GLU A 39 2.86 -18.88 -13.03
CA GLU A 39 1.65 -19.64 -12.68
C GLU A 39 0.62 -18.87 -11.83
N GLY A 40 0.92 -17.63 -11.41
CA GLY A 40 0.01 -16.83 -10.57
C GLY A 40 -0.12 -17.37 -9.13
N CYS A 41 1.01 -17.61 -8.46
CA CYS A 41 1.04 -18.09 -7.08
C CYS A 41 0.71 -17.00 -6.04
N GLU A 42 0.36 -17.42 -4.82
CA GLU A 42 0.02 -16.53 -3.70
C GLU A 42 1.17 -15.58 -3.30
N SER A 43 2.42 -16.02 -3.47
CA SER A 43 3.63 -15.24 -3.19
C SER A 43 4.26 -14.71 -4.48
N CYS A 44 3.43 -14.17 -5.38
CA CYS A 44 3.88 -13.63 -6.66
C CYS A 44 4.78 -12.40 -6.46
N VAL A 45 6.00 -12.45 -7.00
CA VAL A 45 6.99 -11.35 -6.93
C VAL A 45 6.45 -10.05 -7.53
N TRP A 46 5.64 -10.16 -8.60
CA TRP A 46 4.98 -9.01 -9.22
C TRP A 46 3.90 -8.42 -8.34
N LEU A 47 3.20 -9.24 -7.55
CA LEU A 47 2.18 -8.76 -6.62
C LEU A 47 2.83 -7.98 -5.46
N VAL A 48 3.94 -8.47 -4.92
CA VAL A 48 4.73 -7.76 -3.90
C VAL A 48 5.21 -6.41 -4.44
N TYR A 49 5.85 -6.42 -5.62
CA TYR A 49 6.29 -5.20 -6.29
C TYR A 49 5.13 -4.20 -6.51
N ALA A 50 3.96 -4.70 -6.92
CA ALA A 50 2.79 -3.86 -7.15
C ALA A 50 2.24 -3.21 -5.89
N GLN A 51 2.28 -3.92 -4.76
CA GLN A 51 1.88 -3.38 -3.45
C GLN A 51 2.83 -2.29 -2.98
N GLU A 52 4.13 -2.49 -3.13
CA GLU A 52 5.13 -1.47 -2.81
C GLU A 52 4.96 -0.22 -3.69
N LEU A 53 4.64 -0.40 -4.97
CA LEU A 53 4.34 0.72 -5.88
C LEU A 53 3.08 1.48 -5.50
N LEU A 54 2.03 0.80 -5.03
CA LEU A 54 0.83 1.47 -4.51
C LEU A 54 1.19 2.38 -3.33
N ASP A 55 2.00 1.93 -2.39
CA ASP A 55 2.36 2.71 -1.20
C ASP A 55 3.32 3.87 -1.52
N TYR A 56 4.20 3.67 -2.50
CA TYR A 56 5.04 4.73 -3.06
C TYR A 56 4.21 5.80 -3.77
N TYR A 57 3.32 5.41 -4.69
CA TYR A 57 2.51 6.37 -5.44
C TYR A 57 1.39 7.00 -4.61
N ARG A 58 0.90 6.37 -3.54
CA ARG A 58 -0.11 6.98 -2.65
C ARG A 58 0.39 8.28 -2.02
N GLN A 59 1.68 8.35 -1.75
CA GLN A 59 2.30 9.55 -1.15
C GLN A 59 2.49 10.66 -2.17
N LYS A 60 2.67 10.32 -3.46
CA LYS A 60 2.92 11.29 -4.54
C LYS A 60 1.65 11.70 -5.29
N TYR A 61 0.75 10.75 -5.55
CA TYR A 61 -0.43 10.85 -6.39
C TYR A 61 -1.63 10.11 -5.76
N PRO A 62 -2.24 10.66 -4.69
CA PRO A 62 -3.29 9.98 -3.93
C PRO A 62 -4.59 9.73 -4.72
N THR A 63 -4.84 10.47 -5.80
CA THR A 63 -6.04 10.33 -6.64
C THR A 63 -5.87 9.31 -7.77
N ASP A 64 -4.66 9.19 -8.32
CA ASP A 64 -4.36 8.39 -9.53
C ASP A 64 -3.38 7.23 -9.28
N THR A 65 -3.17 6.85 -8.02
CA THR A 65 -2.23 5.80 -7.63
C THR A 65 -2.44 4.52 -8.45
N LEU A 66 -3.67 4.01 -8.50
CA LEU A 66 -3.98 2.73 -9.15
C LEU A 66 -3.64 2.74 -10.65
N ASN A 67 -3.94 3.84 -11.34
CA ASN A 67 -3.67 3.97 -12.77
C ASN A 67 -2.17 3.95 -13.05
N LYS A 68 -1.39 4.67 -12.25
CA LYS A 68 0.08 4.69 -12.36
C LYS A 68 0.72 3.32 -12.15
N VAL A 69 0.26 2.57 -11.15
CA VAL A 69 0.75 1.21 -10.92
C VAL A 69 0.42 0.28 -12.08
N LYS A 70 -0.79 0.40 -12.65
CA LYS A 70 -1.22 -0.42 -13.79
C LYS A 70 -0.40 -0.14 -15.05
N GLU A 71 -0.14 1.13 -15.35
CA GLU A 71 0.72 1.53 -16.47
C GLU A 71 2.14 0.96 -16.31
N GLU A 72 2.70 1.04 -15.10
CA GLU A 72 4.08 0.63 -14.87
C GLU A 72 4.30 -0.88 -14.95
N ILE A 73 3.33 -1.68 -14.47
CA ILE A 73 3.44 -3.15 -14.44
C ILE A 73 2.89 -3.80 -15.71
N GLY A 74 1.97 -3.11 -16.38
CA GLY A 74 1.16 -3.67 -17.47
C GLY A 74 1.97 -4.28 -18.60
N ASP A 75 3.12 -3.69 -18.94
CA ASP A 75 3.95 -4.14 -20.07
C ASP A 75 5.17 -4.97 -19.61
N LYS A 76 5.44 -5.05 -18.30
CA LYS A 76 6.57 -5.78 -17.72
C LYS A 76 6.27 -7.26 -17.47
N ILE A 77 5.00 -7.61 -17.28
CA ILE A 77 4.59 -8.99 -17.04
C ILE A 77 4.37 -9.71 -18.38
N GLU A 78 5.23 -10.67 -18.68
CA GLU A 78 5.17 -11.48 -19.91
C GLU A 78 3.95 -12.42 -19.95
N SER A 79 3.61 -13.03 -18.81
CA SER A 79 2.51 -14.00 -18.72
C SER A 79 1.15 -13.29 -18.61
N PRO A 80 0.20 -13.49 -19.55
CA PRO A 80 -1.12 -12.86 -19.50
C PRO A 80 -1.92 -13.30 -18.27
N SER A 81 -1.75 -14.55 -17.83
CA SER A 81 -2.41 -15.10 -16.63
C SER A 81 -1.95 -14.37 -15.36
N VAL A 82 -0.63 -14.15 -15.23
CA VAL A 82 -0.08 -13.42 -14.08
C VAL A 82 -0.50 -11.96 -14.13
N ARG A 83 -0.49 -11.35 -15.31
CA ARG A 83 -0.89 -9.95 -15.51
C ARG A 83 -2.32 -9.72 -15.02
N GLU A 84 -3.25 -10.56 -15.43
CA GLU A 84 -4.66 -10.46 -15.03
C GLU A 84 -4.82 -10.68 -13.52
N TYR A 85 -4.13 -11.68 -12.96
CA TYR A 85 -4.14 -11.94 -11.52
C TYR A 85 -3.68 -10.71 -10.71
N VAL A 86 -2.55 -10.11 -11.08
CA VAL A 86 -2.02 -8.91 -10.40
C VAL A 86 -2.97 -7.73 -10.58
N MET A 87 -3.54 -7.51 -11.77
CA MET A 87 -4.49 -6.42 -12.01
C MET A 87 -5.76 -6.54 -11.17
N MET A 88 -6.30 -7.75 -11.04
CA MET A 88 -7.46 -8.05 -10.20
C MET A 88 -7.15 -7.78 -8.72
N GLU A 89 -6.04 -8.32 -8.21
CA GLU A 89 -5.64 -8.13 -6.81
C GLU A 89 -5.37 -6.66 -6.47
N LEU A 90 -4.77 -5.90 -7.39
CA LEU A 90 -4.59 -4.45 -7.25
C LEU A 90 -5.93 -3.71 -7.14
N ALA A 91 -6.90 -4.05 -8.00
CA ALA A 91 -8.23 -3.43 -7.95
C ALA A 91 -8.96 -3.76 -6.63
N MET A 92 -8.86 -5.01 -6.17
CA MET A 92 -9.44 -5.45 -4.89
C MET A 92 -8.76 -4.77 -3.70
N THR A 93 -7.45 -4.61 -3.74
CA THR A 93 -6.67 -3.93 -2.71
C THR A 93 -7.01 -2.45 -2.63
N GLU A 94 -7.14 -1.76 -3.77
CA GLU A 94 -7.55 -0.36 -3.81
C GLU A 94 -8.98 -0.16 -3.30
N LYS A 95 -9.92 -1.05 -3.67
CA LYS A 95 -11.28 -1.04 -3.12
C LYS A 95 -11.28 -1.23 -1.60
N ARG A 96 -10.51 -2.19 -1.08
CA ARG A 96 -10.33 -2.42 0.36
C ARG A 96 -9.76 -1.18 1.06
N TYR A 97 -8.75 -0.54 0.47
CA TYR A 97 -8.15 0.68 0.99
C TYR A 97 -9.16 1.83 1.06
N ARG A 98 -9.92 2.08 -0.02
CA ARG A 98 -10.96 3.12 -0.03
C ARG A 98 -12.07 2.86 0.98
N ASN A 99 -12.51 1.61 1.10
CA ASN A 99 -13.51 1.22 2.09
C ASN A 99 -13.01 1.48 3.52
N MET A 100 -11.76 1.11 3.82
CA MET A 100 -11.14 1.37 5.12
C MET A 100 -10.99 2.87 5.39
N ALA A 101 -10.55 3.66 4.40
CA ALA A 101 -10.44 5.11 4.51
C ALA A 101 -11.80 5.77 4.80
N ALA A 102 -12.87 5.32 4.15
CA ALA A 102 -14.23 5.82 4.39
C ALA A 102 -14.74 5.50 5.80
N ILE A 103 -14.40 4.34 6.36
CA ILE A 103 -14.72 3.99 7.75
C ILE A 103 -13.96 4.90 8.73
N GLY A 104 -12.69 5.22 8.45
CA GLY A 104 -11.87 6.13 9.26
C GLY A 104 -12.45 7.55 9.33
N VAL A 105 -13.02 8.05 8.23
CA VAL A 105 -13.69 9.36 8.18
C VAL A 105 -14.95 9.40 9.06
N LYS A 106 -15.72 8.30 9.13
CA LYS A 106 -16.93 8.24 9.96
C LYS A 106 -16.67 8.34 11.47
N LYS A 107 -15.47 8.01 11.96
CA LYS A 107 -15.12 8.14 13.39
C LYS A 107 -14.77 9.56 13.83
N LYS A 108 -14.74 10.54 12.91
CA LYS A 108 -14.42 11.96 13.18
C LYS A 108 -15.66 12.88 13.25
N LYS A 109 -16.83 12.41 13.70
CA LYS A 109 -17.92 13.31 14.11
C LYS A 109 -17.84 13.58 15.62
N PRO A 110 -17.28 14.72 16.06
CA PRO A 110 -17.53 15.22 17.40
C PRO A 110 -18.90 15.93 17.43
N GLY A 111 -19.78 15.49 18.34
CA GLY A 111 -20.84 16.31 18.92
C GLY A 111 -22.15 16.48 18.14
N GLU A 112 -23.12 15.63 18.42
CA GLU A 112 -24.51 16.08 18.59
C GLU A 112 -24.95 15.58 19.98
N GLY A 113 -24.53 16.33 20.99
CA GLY A 113 -25.03 16.21 22.35
C GLY A 113 -26.29 17.07 22.45
N LYS A 114 -27.38 16.43 22.89
CA LYS A 114 -28.63 17.07 23.28
C LYS A 114 -28.41 18.09 24.40
#